data_AF-A0A1B6E7R6-F1
#
_entry.id   AF-A0A1B6E7R6-F1
#
_cell.length_a   1.000
_cell.length_b   1.000
_cell.length_c   1.000
_cell.angle_alpha   90.00
_cell.angle_beta   90.00
_cell.angle_gamma   90.00
#
_symmetry.space_group_name_H-M   'P 1'
#
loop_
_entity.id
_entity.type
_entity.pdbx_description
1 polymer ?
#
loop_
_entity_poly.entity_id
_entity_poly.type
_entity_poly.pdbx_seq_one_letter_code
_entity_poly.pdbx_strand_id
1 'polypeptide(L)'
;MNKFAVLEFHAFRDASLFVVKELSVAKDLTVQHFLFKPPSENNNVKCNNWLTHNIHGLRWEDGDLDYSELQEVVQRNTMDSEYLYCKGEEKCVFLEKLLLRPIFDLNTFNCP
;
A
#
# COMPACT_ATOMS: atom_id res chain seq x y z
N MET A 1 -0.43 24.64 -9.78
CA MET A 1 -1.01 23.87 -8.67
C MET A 1 -0.11 22.68 -8.45
N ASN A 2 0.40 22.51 -7.23
CA ASN A 2 1.19 21.34 -6.89
C ASN A 2 0.27 20.12 -6.94
N LYS A 3 0.70 19.06 -7.64
CA LYS A 3 -0.07 17.82 -7.74
C LYS A 3 0.30 16.93 -6.57
N PHE A 4 -0.69 16.33 -5.91
CA PHE A 4 -0.45 15.39 -4.83
C PHE A 4 -1.19 14.09 -5.04
N ALA A 5 -0.68 13.02 -4.45
CA ALA A 5 -1.40 11.76 -4.32
C ALA A 5 -1.39 11.29 -2.87
N VAL A 6 -2.49 10.67 -2.45
CA VAL A 6 -2.60 9.97 -1.18
C VAL A 6 -2.61 8.48 -1.45
N LEU A 7 -1.73 7.74 -0.78
CA LEU A 7 -1.60 6.31 -0.87
C LEU A 7 -2.11 5.67 0.43
N GLU A 8 -2.89 4.61 0.27
CA GLU A 8 -3.34 3.76 1.36
C GLU A 8 -3.20 2.30 0.94
N PHE A 9 -2.87 1.41 1.86
CA PHE A 9 -2.78 -0.01 1.53
C PHE A 9 -3.20 -0.92 2.67
N HIS A 10 -3.85 -2.03 2.30
CA HIS A 10 -4.01 -3.19 3.15
C HIS A 10 -2.91 -4.20 2.85
N ALA A 11 -2.34 -4.78 3.89
CA ALA A 11 -1.25 -5.71 3.79
C ALA A 11 -1.39 -6.82 4.82
N PHE A 12 -0.89 -8.00 4.45
CA PHE A 12 -0.52 -9.03 5.41
C PHE A 12 0.88 -8.77 5.97
N ARG A 13 1.26 -9.58 6.96
CA ARG A 13 2.62 -9.62 7.50
C ARG A 13 3.32 -10.89 7.04
N ASP A 14 4.57 -10.73 6.61
CA ASP A 14 5.54 -11.82 6.53
C ASP A 14 6.76 -11.44 7.37
N ALA A 15 6.96 -12.14 8.49
CA ALA A 15 7.81 -11.68 9.58
C ALA A 15 7.52 -10.21 9.96
N SER A 16 8.50 -9.31 9.81
CA SER A 16 8.38 -7.87 10.09
C SER A 16 8.09 -7.03 8.84
N LEU A 17 7.83 -7.66 7.70
CA LEU A 17 7.62 -6.98 6.42
C LEU A 17 6.15 -6.94 6.04
N PHE A 18 5.77 -5.87 5.33
CA PHE A 18 4.45 -5.78 4.70
C PHE A 18 4.42 -6.62 3.43
N VAL A 19 3.35 -7.39 3.28
CA VAL A 19 2.93 -7.99 2.00
C VAL A 19 1.70 -7.25 1.54
N VAL A 20 1.87 -6.25 0.67
CA VAL A 20 0.77 -5.38 0.19
C VAL A 20 -0.21 -6.20 -0.64
N LYS A 21 -1.47 -6.22 -0.22
CA LYS A 21 -2.54 -6.97 -0.90
C LYS A 21 -3.47 -6.08 -1.68
N GLU A 22 -3.77 -4.90 -1.15
CA GLU A 22 -4.59 -3.91 -1.81
C GLU A 22 -3.91 -2.56 -1.66
N LEU A 23 -3.73 -1.85 -2.77
CA LEU A 23 -3.23 -0.48 -2.82
C LEU A 23 -4.33 0.41 -3.38
N SER A 24 -4.56 1.53 -2.71
CA SER A 24 -5.39 2.63 -3.20
C SER A 24 -4.52 3.85 -3.46
N VAL A 25 -4.66 4.46 -4.63
CA VAL A 25 -4.03 5.74 -4.96
C VAL A 25 -5.13 6.75 -5.28
N ALA A 26 -5.28 7.75 -4.40
CA ALA A 26 -6.19 8.85 -4.58
C ALA A 26 -5.45 10.06 -5.13
N LYS A 27 -5.91 10.59 -6.26
CA LYS A 27 -5.34 11.76 -6.92
C LYS A 27 -6.43 12.53 -7.66
N ASP A 28 -6.37 13.85 -7.55
CA ASP A 28 -7.38 14.77 -8.09
C ASP A 28 -8.78 14.37 -7.57
N LEU A 29 -9.70 14.00 -8.46
CA LEU A 29 -11.05 13.51 -8.13
C LEU A 29 -11.22 12.01 -8.40
N THR A 30 -10.12 11.28 -8.53
CA THR A 30 -10.11 9.85 -8.88
C THR A 30 -9.41 9.03 -7.81
N VAL A 31 -9.92 7.82 -7.59
CA VAL A 31 -9.28 6.81 -6.75
C VAL A 31 -9.14 5.55 -7.59
N GLN A 32 -7.93 5.00 -7.62
CA GLN A 32 -7.64 3.73 -8.27
C GLN A 32 -7.29 2.69 -7.21
N HIS A 33 -7.77 1.46 -7.41
CA HIS A 33 -7.53 0.32 -6.52
C HIS A 33 -6.80 -0.77 -7.29
N PHE A 34 -5.82 -1.38 -6.64
CA PHE A 34 -4.99 -2.44 -7.21
C PHE A 34 -4.91 -3.58 -6.22
N LEU A 35 -5.25 -4.80 -6.65
CA LEU A 35 -5.12 -6.00 -5.84
C LEU A 35 -3.98 -6.87 -6.36
N PHE A 36 -3.07 -7.22 -5.46
CA PHE A 36 -1.87 -8.00 -5.77
C PHE A 36 -2.00 -9.42 -5.23
N LYS A 37 -1.70 -10.40 -6.07
CA LYS A 37 -1.44 -11.79 -5.68
C LYS A 37 -0.28 -11.85 -4.69
N PRO A 38 -0.23 -12.88 -3.83
CA PRO A 38 0.87 -13.01 -2.89
C PRO A 38 2.19 -13.33 -3.61
N PRO A 39 3.35 -12.95 -3.05
CA PRO A 39 4.66 -13.28 -3.62
C PRO A 39 5.02 -14.77 -3.50
N SER A 40 4.29 -15.53 -2.68
CA SER A 40 4.42 -16.98 -2.56
C SER A 40 3.11 -17.61 -2.09
N GLU A 41 2.95 -18.91 -2.28
CA GLU A 41 1.75 -19.65 -1.81
C GLU A 41 1.70 -19.79 -0.28
N ASN A 42 2.83 -19.61 0.41
CA ASN A 42 2.94 -19.86 1.85
C ASN A 42 2.51 -18.66 2.68
N ASN A 43 1.36 -18.79 3.35
CA ASN A 43 0.94 -17.87 4.40
C ASN A 43 1.37 -18.40 5.78
N ASN A 44 2.63 -18.20 6.15
CA ASN A 44 3.19 -18.79 7.38
C ASN A 44 2.83 -18.04 8.66
N VAL A 45 2.11 -16.91 8.58
CA VAL A 45 1.87 -16.04 9.74
C VAL A 45 0.43 -16.16 10.21
N LYS A 46 0.24 -16.74 11.41
CA LYS A 46 -1.08 -16.95 12.03
C LYS A 46 -1.93 -15.67 12.15
N CYS A 47 -1.29 -14.50 12.31
CA CYS A 47 -2.01 -13.24 12.42
C CYS A 47 -2.72 -12.83 11.12
N ASN A 48 -2.29 -13.34 9.95
CA ASN A 48 -2.91 -13.01 8.67
C ASN A 48 -4.36 -13.49 8.60
N ASN A 49 -4.68 -14.64 9.21
CA ASN A 49 -6.06 -15.08 9.35
C ASN A 49 -6.89 -14.07 10.16
N TRP A 50 -6.33 -13.51 11.24
CA TRP A 50 -7.03 -12.49 12.01
C TRP A 50 -7.25 -11.21 11.20
N LEU A 51 -6.25 -10.77 10.42
CA LEU A 51 -6.35 -9.61 9.54
C LEU A 51 -7.44 -9.80 8.47
N THR A 52 -7.51 -10.99 7.85
CA THR A 52 -8.60 -11.35 6.93
C THR A 52 -9.97 -11.19 7.59
N HIS A 53 -10.18 -11.76 8.77
CA HIS A 53 -11.52 -11.79 9.38
C HIS A 53 -11.93 -10.46 10.02
N ASN A 54 -10.98 -9.63 10.47
CA ASN A 54 -11.28 -8.48 11.33
C ASN A 54 -10.89 -7.11 10.73
N ILE A 55 -10.02 -7.07 9.72
CA ILE A 55 -9.52 -5.81 9.16
C ILE A 55 -10.01 -5.59 7.73
N HIS A 56 -9.60 -6.45 6.78
CA HIS A 56 -9.75 -6.12 5.36
C HIS A 56 -10.52 -7.15 4.53
N GLY A 57 -10.85 -8.34 5.04
CA GLY A 57 -11.62 -9.36 4.29
C GLY A 57 -10.86 -10.11 3.20
N LEU A 58 -9.72 -9.58 2.73
CA LEU A 58 -8.86 -10.22 1.73
C LEU A 58 -8.33 -11.57 2.20
N ARG A 59 -8.35 -12.57 1.31
CA ARG A 59 -7.66 -13.87 1.46
C ARG A 59 -6.21 -13.76 0.95
N TRP A 60 -5.38 -14.73 1.32
CA TRP A 60 -3.96 -14.74 0.94
C TRP A 60 -3.78 -14.79 -0.58
N GLU A 61 -4.58 -15.62 -1.24
CA GLU A 61 -4.56 -15.91 -2.67
C GLU A 61 -5.27 -14.86 -3.55
N ASP A 62 -6.02 -13.91 -2.96
CA ASP A 62 -6.78 -12.92 -3.73
C ASP A 62 -5.84 -11.97 -4.50
N GLY A 63 -6.32 -11.45 -5.63
CA GLY A 63 -5.65 -10.42 -6.43
C GLY A 63 -5.40 -10.81 -7.88
N ASP A 64 -5.25 -9.81 -8.72
CA ASP A 64 -5.18 -9.98 -10.17
C ASP A 64 -3.78 -9.65 -10.73
N LEU A 65 -3.06 -8.77 -10.05
CA LEU A 65 -1.70 -8.34 -10.41
C LEU A 65 -0.66 -9.21 -9.71
N ASP A 66 0.45 -9.47 -10.38
CA ASP A 66 1.56 -10.19 -9.75
C ASP A 66 2.30 -9.26 -8.77
N TYR A 67 2.79 -9.80 -7.65
CA TYR A 67 3.43 -8.98 -6.61
C TYR A 67 4.67 -8.24 -7.11
N SER A 68 5.35 -8.78 -8.12
CA SER A 68 6.49 -8.13 -8.78
C SER A 68 6.12 -6.80 -9.45
N GLU A 69 4.84 -6.60 -9.80
CA GLU A 69 4.34 -5.37 -10.43
C GLU A 69 4.11 -4.24 -9.42
N LEU A 70 4.14 -4.52 -8.11
CA LEU A 70 3.82 -3.54 -7.06
C LEU A 70 4.60 -2.23 -7.22
N GLN A 71 5.93 -2.31 -7.37
CA GLN A 71 6.76 -1.12 -7.49
C GLN A 71 6.40 -0.30 -8.74
N GLU A 72 6.22 -0.96 -9.88
CA GLU A 72 5.89 -0.29 -11.14
C GLU A 72 4.50 0.36 -11.06
N VAL A 73 3.51 -0.33 -10.49
CA VAL A 73 2.15 0.19 -10.30
C VAL A 73 2.17 1.43 -9.42
N VAL A 74 2.88 1.40 -8.28
CA VAL A 74 2.96 2.57 -7.40
C VAL A 74 3.67 3.72 -8.12
N GLN A 75 4.79 3.46 -8.79
CA GLN A 75 5.53 4.49 -9.53
C GLN A 75 4.68 5.14 -10.63
N ARG A 76 4.07 4.33 -11.50
CA ARG A 76 3.26 4.80 -12.64
C ARG A 76 2.09 5.68 -12.19
N ASN A 77 1.46 5.34 -11.06
CA ASN A 77 0.32 6.08 -10.53
C ASN A 77 0.70 7.30 -9.67
N THR A 78 1.98 7.51 -9.40
CA THR A 78 2.46 8.62 -8.55
C THR A 78 3.55 9.47 -9.21
N MET A 79 4.00 9.13 -10.42
CA MET A 79 5.13 9.76 -11.08
C MET A 79 4.94 11.26 -11.34
N ASP A 80 3.72 11.71 -11.61
CA ASP A 80 3.41 13.11 -11.88
C ASP A 80 2.85 13.86 -10.66
N SER A 81 2.78 13.20 -9.49
CA SER A 81 2.49 13.83 -8.21
C SER A 81 3.80 14.35 -7.61
N GLU A 82 3.83 15.62 -7.24
CA GLU A 82 4.96 16.26 -6.58
C GLU A 82 5.06 15.82 -5.11
N TYR A 83 3.91 15.76 -4.43
CA TYR A 83 3.80 15.36 -3.02
C TYR A 83 3.04 14.06 -2.87
N LEU A 84 3.59 13.16 -2.06
CA LEU A 84 2.98 11.87 -1.75
C LEU A 84 2.70 11.79 -0.26
N TYR A 85 1.49 11.38 0.07
CA TYR A 85 1.02 11.27 1.45
C TYR A 85 0.58 9.84 1.74
N CYS A 86 0.82 9.39 2.95
CA CYS A 86 0.27 8.15 3.48
C CYS A 86 -0.02 8.36 4.96
N LYS A 87 -0.86 7.54 5.58
CA LYS A 87 -1.11 7.63 7.01
C LYS A 87 -0.41 6.50 7.75
N GLY A 88 0.40 6.86 8.76
CA GLY A 88 1.16 5.93 9.58
C GLY A 88 2.63 5.86 9.20
N GLU A 89 3.49 6.07 10.19
CA GLU A 89 4.95 6.11 10.04
C GLU A 89 5.50 4.84 9.36
N GLU A 90 5.10 3.65 9.80
CA GLU A 90 5.57 2.39 9.21
C GLU A 90 5.22 2.27 7.72
N LYS A 91 4.01 2.72 7.33
CA LYS A 91 3.56 2.69 5.93
C LYS A 91 4.32 3.70 5.08
N CYS A 92 4.57 4.88 5.63
CA CYS A 92 5.38 5.91 4.97
C CYS A 92 6.79 5.37 4.71
N VAL A 93 7.47 4.84 5.73
CA VAL A 93 8.82 4.27 5.60
C VAL A 93 8.87 3.12 4.57
N PHE A 94 7.83 2.28 4.51
CA PHE A 94 7.72 1.24 3.50
C PHE A 94 7.64 1.82 2.08
N LEU A 95 6.74 2.78 1.84
CA LEU A 95 6.55 3.40 0.53
C LEU A 95 7.76 4.24 0.10
N GLU A 96 8.43 4.91 1.04
CA GLU A 96 9.68 5.65 0.78
C GLU A 96 10.77 4.73 0.25
N LYS A 97 10.95 3.57 0.88
CA LYS A 97 11.92 2.56 0.42
C LYS A 97 11.55 1.99 -0.94
N LEU A 98 10.26 1.78 -1.20
CA LEU A 98 9.77 1.25 -2.46
C LEU A 98 9.96 2.23 -3.63
N LEU A 99 9.73 3.53 -3.37
CA LEU A 99 9.75 4.58 -4.40
C LEU A 99 11.05 5.36 -4.49
N LEU A 100 11.89 5.30 -3.47
CA LEU A 100 13.07 6.16 -3.29
C LEU A 100 12.69 7.65 -3.36
N ARG A 101 11.51 7.99 -2.83
CA ARG A 101 10.94 9.34 -2.79
C ARG A 101 10.35 9.61 -1.41
N PRO A 102 10.38 10.85 -0.90
CA PRO A 102 9.76 11.19 0.38
C PRO A 102 8.25 10.91 0.39
N ILE A 103 7.74 10.37 1.50
CA ILE A 103 6.31 10.18 1.75
C ILE A 103 5.96 10.85 3.07
N PHE A 104 5.02 11.80 3.04
CA PHE A 104 4.66 12.58 4.20
C PHE A 104 3.55 11.90 5.00
N ASP A 105 3.80 11.63 6.29
CA ASP A 105 2.80 11.02 7.17
C ASP A 105 1.69 12.02 7.53
N LEU A 106 0.46 11.70 7.14
CA LEU A 106 -0.75 12.46 7.45
C LEU A 106 -0.99 12.63 8.96
N ASN A 107 -0.49 11.74 9.82
CA ASN A 107 -0.59 11.89 11.27
C ASN A 107 0.13 13.15 11.77
N THR A 108 1.18 13.61 11.07
CA THR A 108 1.93 14.82 11.44
C THR A 108 1.15 16.11 11.20
N PHE A 109 0.05 16.02 10.44
CA PHE A 109 -0.84 17.14 10.12
C PHE A 109 -2.13 17.14 10.95
N ASN A 110 -2.24 16.28 11.97
CA ASN A 110 -3.47 16.04 12.73
C ASN A 110 -4.66 15.61 11.85
N CYS A 111 -4.40 14.90 10.74
CA CYS A 111 -5.47 14.33 9.94
C CYS A 111 -6.14 13.16 10.70
N PRO A 112 -7.48 13.16 10.83
CA PRO A 112 -8.23 12.16 11.60
C PRO A 112 -8.09 10.77 11.01
#